data_AF-A0A6G1SIQ4-F1
#
_entry.id   AF-A0A6G1SIQ4-F1
#
_cell.length_a   1.000
_cell.length_b   1.000
_cell.length_c   1.000
_cell.angle_alpha   90.00
_cell.angle_beta   90.00
_cell.angle_gamma   90.00
#
_symmetry.space_group_name_H-M   'P 1'
#
loop_
_entity.id
_entity.type
_entity.pdbx_description
1 polymer ?
#
loop_
_entity_poly.entity_id
_entity_poly.type
_entity_poly.pdbx_seq_one_letter_code
_entity_poly.pdbx_strand_id
1 'polypeptide(L)'
;KSPTNLMTEQILESIQMLESFGNAKTVLNNNSSRFGRLLEIRFSLINGFIQDARTVDLNLLDRSRIVCQNEGERNFNIFYELLAGLSKGEKEKYGLQTAEKYFYLNQGHCVELAQKEDGEDFRSLLASMQ
;
A
#
# COMPACT_ATOMS: atom_id res chain seq x y z
N LYS A 1 17.48 -20.66 6.24
CA LYS A 1 17.26 -19.91 4.98
C LYS A 1 18.59 -19.30 4.55
N SER A 2 18.93 -19.27 3.25
CA SER A 2 20.14 -18.57 2.78
C SER A 2 20.01 -17.06 3.06
N PRO A 3 21.06 -16.34 3.51
CA PRO A 3 20.99 -14.91 3.83
C PRO A 3 20.45 -14.05 2.68
N THR A 4 20.81 -14.41 1.43
CA THR A 4 20.36 -13.72 0.21
C THR A 4 18.85 -13.79 0.00
N ASN A 5 18.22 -14.88 0.46
CA ASN A 5 16.78 -15.06 0.32
C ASN A 5 16.00 -14.18 1.31
N LEU A 6 16.51 -14.05 2.54
CA LEU A 6 15.88 -13.22 3.57
C LEU A 6 15.89 -11.74 3.18
N MET A 7 17.02 -11.23 2.67
CA MET A 7 17.09 -9.82 2.28
C MET A 7 16.19 -9.50 1.06
N THR A 8 16.07 -10.44 0.13
CA THR A 8 15.15 -10.31 -1.00
C THR A 8 13.69 -10.32 -0.53
N GLU A 9 13.33 -11.23 0.40
CA GLU A 9 12.00 -11.28 1.03
C GLU A 9 11.66 -9.91 1.67
N GLN A 10 12.56 -9.34 2.47
CA GLN A 10 12.34 -8.03 3.13
C GLN A 10 12.18 -6.86 2.15
N ILE A 11 12.92 -6.86 1.04
CA ILE A 11 12.77 -5.84 0.00
C ILE A 11 11.38 -5.92 -0.64
N LEU A 12 10.91 -7.13 -0.94
CA LEU A 12 9.60 -7.35 -1.54
C LEU A 12 8.47 -6.98 -0.58
N GLU A 13 8.58 -7.36 0.70
CA GLU A 13 7.64 -6.99 1.77
C GLU A 13 7.57 -5.47 1.95
N SER A 14 8.71 -4.79 1.92
CA SER A 14 8.76 -3.32 1.99
C SER A 14 8.07 -2.66 0.80
N ILE A 15 8.21 -3.22 -0.41
CA ILE A 15 7.52 -2.74 -1.60
C ILE A 15 6.00 -2.87 -1.42
N GLN A 16 5.52 -4.04 -1.01
CA GLN A 16 4.10 -4.28 -0.76
C GLN A 16 3.52 -3.29 0.26
N MET A 17 4.25 -3.06 1.37
CA MET A 17 3.85 -2.07 2.36
C MET A 17 3.70 -0.67 1.74
N LEU A 18 4.69 -0.24 0.95
CA LEU A 18 4.63 1.08 0.30
C LEU A 18 3.50 1.19 -0.72
N GLU A 19 3.07 0.09 -1.35
CA GLU A 19 1.93 0.09 -2.26
C GLU A 19 0.60 0.31 -1.53
N SER A 20 0.40 -0.30 -0.36
CA SER A 20 -0.79 -0.04 0.46
C SER A 20 -0.92 1.46 0.81
N PHE A 21 0.17 2.09 1.23
CA PHE A 21 0.15 3.51 1.65
C PHE A 21 0.29 4.52 0.51
N GLY A 22 0.88 4.13 -0.62
CA GLY A 22 1.32 5.04 -1.67
C GLY A 22 0.66 4.82 -3.03
N ASN A 23 -0.05 3.70 -3.23
CA ASN A 23 -0.79 3.45 -4.46
C ASN A 23 -2.29 3.70 -4.27
N ALA A 24 -2.94 4.05 -5.37
CA ALA A 24 -4.38 4.25 -5.43
C ALA A 24 -4.91 3.87 -6.81
N LYS A 25 -6.22 3.63 -6.88
CA LYS A 25 -6.92 3.47 -8.15
C LYS A 25 -7.13 4.81 -8.83
N THR A 26 -6.73 4.89 -10.09
CA THR A 26 -6.99 6.01 -11.01
C THR A 26 -7.88 5.56 -12.16
N VAL A 27 -8.25 6.45 -13.07
CA VAL A 27 -8.99 6.07 -14.29
C VAL A 27 -8.19 5.09 -15.16
N LEU A 28 -6.87 5.24 -15.23
CA LEU A 28 -6.02 4.50 -16.16
C LEU A 28 -5.31 3.28 -15.53
N ASN A 29 -5.16 3.25 -14.21
CA ASN A 29 -4.44 2.19 -13.51
C ASN A 29 -5.05 1.95 -12.12
N ASN A 30 -5.41 0.70 -11.85
CA ASN A 30 -6.01 0.27 -10.59
C ASN A 30 -5.04 0.26 -9.40
N ASN A 31 -3.72 0.25 -9.66
CA ASN A 31 -2.67 0.29 -8.66
C ASN A 31 -1.60 1.34 -9.02
N SER A 32 -2.02 2.58 -9.28
CA SER A 32 -1.12 3.67 -9.65
C SER A 32 -0.31 4.11 -8.44
N SER A 33 1.01 4.08 -8.51
CA SER A 33 1.86 4.77 -7.53
C SER A 33 1.64 6.27 -7.59
N ARG A 34 1.39 6.86 -6.41
CA ARG A 34 1.17 8.30 -6.22
C ARG A 34 2.29 8.93 -5.39
N PHE A 35 3.45 8.30 -5.39
CA PHE A 35 4.68 8.73 -4.75
C PHE A 35 5.86 8.35 -5.64
N GLY A 36 6.92 9.16 -5.57
CA GLY A 36 8.19 8.85 -6.23
C GLY A 36 9.13 8.16 -5.25
N ARG A 37 9.69 7.02 -5.65
CA ARG A 37 10.72 6.31 -4.88
C ARG A 37 11.87 5.88 -5.78
N LEU A 38 13.07 5.83 -5.21
CA LEU A 38 14.24 5.18 -5.80
C LEU A 38 14.65 4.02 -4.90
N LEU A 39 14.73 2.81 -5.46
CA LEU A 39 15.26 1.64 -4.78
C LEU A 39 16.72 1.43 -5.18
N GLU A 40 17.63 1.65 -4.26
CA GLU A 40 19.07 1.40 -4.42
C GLU A 40 19.39 0.01 -3.91
N ILE A 41 19.94 -0.87 -4.75
CA ILE A 41 20.39 -2.21 -4.36
C ILE A 41 21.90 -2.30 -4.58
N ARG A 42 22.65 -2.64 -3.52
CA ARG A 42 24.11 -2.77 -3.56
C ARG A 42 24.49 -4.24 -3.52
N PHE A 43 25.35 -4.64 -4.46
CA PHE A 43 25.85 -5.99 -4.59
C PHE A 43 27.29 -6.09 -4.13
N SER A 44 27.63 -7.17 -3.45
CA SER A 44 28.99 -7.52 -3.10
C SER A 44 29.79 -7.86 -4.35
N LEU A 45 30.94 -7.22 -4.54
CA LEU A 45 31.83 -7.50 -5.67
C LEU A 45 32.52 -8.87 -5.56
N ILE A 46 32.53 -9.49 -4.38
CA ILE A 46 33.24 -10.76 -4.13
C ILE A 46 32.37 -11.96 -4.54
N ASN A 47 31.08 -11.92 -4.25
CA ASN A 47 30.17 -13.06 -4.44
C ASN A 47 28.88 -12.71 -5.21
N GLY A 48 28.67 -11.45 -5.60
CA GLY A 48 27.49 -11.00 -6.36
C GLY A 48 26.19 -10.97 -5.56
N PHE A 49 26.21 -11.21 -4.24
CA PHE A 49 25.00 -11.19 -3.42
C PHE A 49 24.62 -9.77 -3.00
N ILE A 50 23.32 -9.57 -2.74
CA ILE A 50 22.80 -8.32 -2.18
C ILE A 50 23.45 -8.11 -0.81
N GLN A 51 24.12 -6.97 -0.65
CA GLN A 51 24.78 -6.57 0.58
C GLN A 51 23.95 -5.53 1.33
N ASP A 52 23.29 -4.63 0.59
CA ASP A 52 22.47 -3.56 1.15
C ASP A 52 21.36 -3.17 0.18
N ALA A 53 20.24 -2.68 0.71
CA ALA A 53 19.15 -2.11 -0.06
C ALA A 53 18.57 -0.91 0.67
N ARG A 54 18.35 0.18 -0.05
CA ARG A 54 17.82 1.43 0.52
C ARG A 54 16.72 1.98 -0.38
N THR A 55 15.60 2.34 0.23
CA THR A 55 14.58 3.16 -0.40
C THR A 55 14.86 4.64 -0.12
N VAL A 56 14.92 5.44 -1.17
CA VAL A 56 15.02 6.90 -1.10
C VAL A 56 13.67 7.48 -1.52
N ASP A 57 13.02 8.19 -0.60
CA ASP A 57 11.80 8.94 -0.89
C ASP A 57 12.17 10.19 -1.72
N LEU A 58 11.51 10.35 -2.87
CA LEU A 58 11.69 11.51 -3.74
C LEU A 58 10.81 12.70 -3.31
N ASN A 59 10.05 12.57 -2.22
CA ASN A 59 9.10 13.55 -1.69
C ASN A 59 7.98 13.94 -2.67
N LEU A 60 7.61 13.03 -3.56
CA LEU A 60 6.60 13.26 -4.61
C LEU A 60 5.24 12.62 -4.27
N LEU A 61 4.89 12.52 -2.99
CA LEU A 61 3.60 11.99 -2.56
C LEU A 61 2.47 12.96 -2.92
N ASP A 62 1.45 12.45 -3.62
CA ASP A 62 0.20 13.13 -3.96
C ASP A 62 -0.68 13.32 -2.71
N ARG A 63 -0.28 14.24 -1.82
CA ARG A 63 -0.99 14.49 -0.55
C ARG A 63 -2.42 14.99 -0.76
N SER A 64 -2.70 15.67 -1.88
CA SER A 64 -4.05 16.11 -2.25
C SER A 64 -5.04 14.95 -2.33
N ARG A 65 -4.57 13.76 -2.71
CA ARG A 65 -5.41 12.57 -2.82
C ARG A 65 -6.09 12.17 -1.52
N ILE A 66 -5.53 12.54 -0.36
CA ILE A 66 -6.14 12.24 0.93
C ILE A 66 -7.52 12.91 1.04
N VAL A 67 -7.65 14.13 0.53
CA VAL A 67 -8.85 14.96 0.72
C VAL A 67 -9.71 15.08 -0.54
N CYS A 68 -9.18 14.78 -1.73
CA CYS A 68 -9.91 14.89 -2.99
C CYS A 68 -9.55 13.74 -3.95
N GLN A 69 -10.57 13.16 -4.62
CA GLN A 69 -10.38 12.19 -5.70
C GLN A 69 -11.31 12.53 -6.87
N ASN A 70 -10.85 12.27 -8.09
CA ASN A 70 -11.68 12.45 -9.28
C ASN A 70 -12.74 11.34 -9.40
N GLU A 71 -13.76 11.59 -10.21
CA GLU A 71 -14.77 10.60 -10.57
C GLU A 71 -14.14 9.28 -11.04
N GLY A 72 -14.60 8.18 -10.48
CA GLY A 72 -14.08 6.84 -10.71
C GLY A 72 -12.76 6.54 -10.01
N GLU A 73 -12.14 7.44 -9.27
CA GLU A 73 -10.88 7.16 -8.54
C GLU A 73 -11.10 6.76 -7.08
N ARG A 74 -10.09 6.13 -6.48
CA ARG A 74 -10.05 5.84 -5.03
C ARG A 74 -9.03 6.71 -4.32
N ASN A 75 -9.18 6.79 -2.99
CA ASN A 75 -8.10 7.20 -2.10
C ASN A 75 -7.00 6.11 -2.06
N PHE A 76 -5.97 6.29 -1.23
CA PHE A 76 -4.93 5.28 -1.02
C PHE A 76 -5.51 3.94 -0.56
N ASN A 77 -4.91 2.85 -1.04
CA ASN A 77 -5.41 1.50 -0.82
C ASN A 77 -5.58 1.17 0.68
N ILE A 78 -4.65 1.62 1.53
CA ILE A 78 -4.63 1.36 2.98
C ILE A 78 -5.96 1.67 3.67
N PHE A 79 -6.70 2.70 3.25
CA PHE A 79 -7.97 3.02 3.88
C PHE A 79 -9.02 1.93 3.64
N TYR A 80 -9.09 1.42 2.41
CA TYR A 80 -10.03 0.37 2.03
C TYR A 80 -9.58 -0.97 2.61
N GLU A 81 -8.28 -1.25 2.57
CA GLU A 81 -7.66 -2.44 3.17
C GLU A 81 -7.94 -2.51 4.68
N LEU A 82 -7.72 -1.43 5.43
CA LEU A 82 -8.03 -1.34 6.86
C LEU A 82 -9.51 -1.60 7.14
N LEU A 83 -10.40 -0.94 6.40
CA LEU A 83 -11.84 -1.07 6.60
C LEU A 83 -12.39 -2.44 6.19
N ALA A 84 -11.73 -3.14 5.27
CA ALA A 84 -12.08 -4.51 4.90
C ALA A 84 -11.51 -5.52 5.90
N GLY A 85 -10.22 -5.39 6.25
CA GLY A 85 -9.45 -6.40 6.95
C GLY A 85 -9.59 -6.42 8.48
N LEU A 86 -10.00 -5.32 9.12
CA LEU A 86 -10.24 -5.33 10.57
C LEU A 86 -11.42 -6.23 10.96
N SER A 87 -11.35 -6.83 12.14
CA SER A 87 -12.49 -7.57 12.71
C SER A 87 -13.62 -6.62 13.10
N LYS A 88 -14.84 -7.15 13.25
CA LYS A 88 -15.99 -6.37 13.70
C LYS A 88 -15.74 -5.71 15.07
N GLY A 89 -15.12 -6.43 16.00
CA GLY A 89 -14.79 -5.89 17.33
C GLY A 89 -13.77 -4.75 17.28
N GLU A 90 -12.77 -4.83 16.40
CA GLU A 90 -11.82 -3.73 16.20
C GLU A 90 -12.48 -2.52 15.53
N LYS A 91 -13.35 -2.74 14.54
CA LYS A 91 -14.12 -1.65 13.92
C LYS A 91 -14.99 -0.94 14.95
N GLU A 92 -15.72 -1.68 15.78
CA GLU A 92 -16.53 -1.11 16.87
C GLU A 92 -15.67 -0.34 17.88
N LYS A 93 -14.52 -0.91 18.30
CA LYS A 93 -13.59 -0.26 19.23
C LYS A 93 -13.10 1.09 18.71
N TYR A 94 -12.83 1.21 17.41
CA TYR A 94 -12.31 2.42 16.80
C TYR A 94 -13.40 3.31 16.16
N GLY A 95 -14.68 2.92 16.27
CA GLY A 95 -15.79 3.65 15.66
C GLY A 95 -15.76 3.65 14.12
N LEU A 96 -15.22 2.59 13.51
CA LEU A 96 -15.06 2.47 12.06
C LEU A 96 -16.35 1.98 11.39
N GLN A 97 -16.68 2.60 10.27
CA GLN A 97 -17.85 2.30 9.43
C GLN A 97 -17.41 1.82 8.04
N THR A 98 -18.35 1.64 7.11
CA THR A 98 -18.01 1.29 5.72
C THR A 98 -17.47 2.51 4.96
N ALA A 99 -16.73 2.28 3.86
CA ALA A 99 -16.04 3.34 3.13
C ALA A 99 -17.00 4.44 2.63
N GLU A 100 -18.23 4.09 2.27
CA GLU A 100 -19.26 5.02 1.77
C GLU A 100 -19.68 6.05 2.81
N LYS A 101 -19.43 5.80 4.10
CA LYS A 101 -19.73 6.72 5.20
C LYS A 101 -18.68 7.80 5.40
N TYR A 102 -17.50 7.64 4.80
CA TYR A 102 -16.40 8.59 4.92
C TYR A 102 -16.31 9.47 3.68
N PHE A 103 -16.44 10.78 3.86
CA PHE A 103 -16.34 11.78 2.79
C PHE A 103 -15.04 11.63 1.98
N TYR A 104 -13.91 11.39 2.65
CA TYR A 104 -12.61 11.21 1.99
C TYR A 104 -12.44 9.90 1.22
N LEU A 105 -13.39 8.97 1.31
CA LEU A 105 -13.33 7.67 0.64
C LEU A 105 -14.43 7.49 -0.42
N ASN A 106 -15.46 8.35 -0.44
CA ASN A 106 -16.66 8.16 -1.26
C ASN A 106 -16.83 9.18 -2.40
N GLN A 107 -16.10 10.29 -2.40
CA GLN A 107 -16.21 11.37 -3.41
C GLN A 107 -15.76 10.97 -4.81
N GLY A 108 -14.91 9.96 -4.95
CA GLY A 108 -14.54 9.40 -6.26
C GLY A 108 -15.55 8.39 -6.80
N HIS A 109 -16.66 8.13 -6.08
CA HIS A 109 -17.73 7.21 -6.48
C HIS A 109 -17.24 5.78 -6.85
N CYS A 110 -16.09 5.39 -6.31
CA CYS A 110 -15.49 4.08 -6.47
C CYS A 110 -14.96 3.65 -5.09
N VAL A 111 -15.55 2.61 -4.52
CA VAL A 111 -15.17 2.07 -3.20
C VAL A 111 -14.67 0.63 -3.33
N GLU A 112 -15.27 -0.14 -4.22
CA GLU A 112 -14.90 -1.54 -4.52
C GLU A 112 -14.12 -1.66 -5.84
N LEU A 113 -13.25 -2.65 -5.92
CA LEU A 113 -12.55 -3.06 -7.14
C LEU A 113 -12.76 -4.54 -7.37
N ALA A 114 -13.34 -4.92 -8.51
CA ALA A 114 -13.73 -6.30 -8.82
C ALA A 114 -12.58 -7.33 -8.82
N GLN A 115 -11.32 -6.88 -8.89
CA GLN A 115 -10.13 -7.72 -8.95
C GLN A 115 -9.19 -7.55 -7.75
N LYS A 116 -9.64 -6.90 -6.68
CA LYS A 116 -8.84 -6.67 -5.46
C LYS A 116 -9.61 -7.10 -4.22
N GLU A 117 -8.96 -7.91 -3.40
CA GLU A 117 -9.49 -8.36 -2.10
C GLU A 117 -8.85 -7.55 -0.99
N ASP A 118 -9.37 -6.34 -0.74
CA ASP A 118 -8.78 -5.37 0.20
C ASP A 118 -8.55 -6.00 1.61
N GLY A 119 -9.37 -6.97 2.05
CA GLY A 119 -9.22 -7.66 3.33
C GLY A 119 -8.12 -8.74 3.37
N GLU A 120 -7.77 -9.35 2.25
CA GLU A 120 -6.58 -10.22 2.13
C GLU A 120 -5.32 -9.35 2.07
N ASP A 121 -5.35 -8.27 1.29
CA ASP A 121 -4.23 -7.34 1.16
C ASP A 121 -3.85 -6.73 2.51
N PHE A 122 -4.83 -6.39 3.36
CA PHE A 122 -4.57 -5.94 4.73
C PHE A 122 -3.88 -7.00 5.60
N ARG A 123 -4.24 -8.28 5.45
CA ARG A 123 -3.58 -9.37 6.17
C ARG A 123 -2.14 -9.55 5.72
N SER A 124 -1.89 -9.50 4.41
CA SER A 124 -0.53 -9.54 3.88
C SER A 124 0.29 -8.33 4.35
N LEU A 125 -0.29 -7.13 4.36
CA LEU A 125 0.34 -5.93 4.89
C LEU A 125 0.78 -6.10 6.35
N LEU A 126 -0.11 -6.62 7.21
CA LEU A 126 0.22 -6.87 8.62
C LEU A 126 1.34 -7.90 8.77
N ALA A 127 1.36 -8.94 7.93
CA ALA A 127 2.44 -9.93 7.93
C ALA A 127 3.78 -9.31 7.52
N SER A 128 3.79 -8.37 6.57
CA SER A 128 5.00 -7.64 6.13
C SER A 128 5.53 -6.63 7.15
N MET A 129 4.77 -6.31 8.21
CA MET A 129 5.18 -5.39 9.28
C MET A 129 5.84 -6.09 10.48
N GLN A 130 5.85 -7.44 10.51
CA GLN A 130 6.40 -8.25 11.61
C GLN A 130 7.85 -8.66 11.35
#